data_AF-A0A7S2GIX6-F1
#
_entry.id   AF-A0A7S2GIX6-F1
#
_cell.length_a   1.000
_cell.length_b   1.000
_cell.length_c   1.000
_cell.angle_alpha   90.00
_cell.angle_beta   90.00
_cell.angle_gamma   90.00
#
_symmetry.space_group_name_H-M   'P 1'
#
loop_
_entity.id
_entity.type
_entity.pdbx_description
1 polymer ?
#
loop_
_entity_poly.entity_id
_entity_poly.type
_entity_poly.pdbx_seq_one_letter_code
_entity_poly.pdbx_strand_id
1 'polypeptide(L)'
;VFFASMLYFHSFWMECVTLPPDYITSISLFFPMFPAFNAAIVMSCLELFLEWRYFPEHKIWVSAVFLGVACMATGQAFIAMSCRTAERNFWASCRNMPEDEEKPEDFVGLEIPDRRIIQEGLYRRERHPAYLGAMLWGVGAEVALCNPFMLLVVGFVLWASLLHVALEEEQELYDEFKGSYANYSALTGCHIPFFDSLLESAAFQREMSDNAEEQDEDYDEELDEEELDEEEEVASEDDMLPTWEGVPKGGALWNRQFREPWLLG
;
A
#
# COMPACT_ATOMS: atom_id res chain seq x y z
N VAL A 1 -14.46 12.60 16.65
CA VAL A 1 -15.37 11.43 16.49
C VAL A 1 -16.38 11.67 15.39
N PHE A 2 -17.42 12.52 15.55
CA PHE A 2 -18.46 12.72 14.52
C PHE A 2 -17.92 13.05 13.12
N PHE A 3 -16.96 14.00 13.04
CA PHE A 3 -16.33 14.35 11.77
C PHE A 3 -15.62 13.16 11.11
N ALA A 4 -14.77 12.45 11.87
CA ALA A 4 -14.07 11.26 11.39
C ALA A 4 -15.05 10.18 10.91
N SER A 5 -16.12 9.90 11.68
CA SER A 5 -17.17 8.95 11.28
C SER A 5 -17.83 9.35 9.96
N MET A 6 -18.10 10.64 9.74
CA MET A 6 -18.67 11.12 8.49
C MET A 6 -17.73 10.92 7.29
N LEU A 7 -16.42 11.13 7.47
CA LEU A 7 -15.43 10.86 6.43
C LEU A 7 -15.33 9.35 6.12
N TYR A 8 -15.38 8.50 7.15
CA TYR A 8 -15.39 7.05 6.97
C TYR A 8 -16.62 6.56 6.20
N PHE A 9 -17.80 7.02 6.58
CA PHE A 9 -19.03 6.70 5.83
C PHE A 9 -18.97 7.21 4.39
N HIS A 10 -18.33 8.35 4.14
CA HIS A 10 -18.13 8.84 2.77
C HIS A 10 -17.22 7.91 1.96
N SER A 11 -16.08 7.48 2.51
CA SER A 11 -15.18 6.54 1.84
C SER A 11 -15.87 5.22 1.52
N PHE A 12 -16.59 4.65 2.50
CA PHE A 12 -17.34 3.41 2.32
C PHE A 12 -18.46 3.57 1.28
N TRP A 13 -19.17 4.69 1.29
CA TRP A 13 -20.18 4.98 0.27
C TRP A 13 -19.57 5.01 -1.14
N MET A 14 -18.39 5.63 -1.29
CA MET A 14 -17.71 5.68 -2.58
C MET A 14 -17.34 4.28 -3.07
N GLU A 15 -16.81 3.42 -2.20
CA GLU A 15 -16.49 2.03 -2.50
C GLU A 15 -17.73 1.24 -2.93
N CYS A 16 -18.86 1.43 -2.24
CA CYS A 16 -20.13 0.81 -2.58
C CYS A 16 -20.67 1.19 -3.96
N VAL A 17 -20.30 2.37 -4.46
CA VAL A 17 -20.75 2.86 -5.77
C VAL A 17 -19.80 2.43 -6.88
N THR A 18 -18.50 2.27 -6.59
CA THR A 18 -17.47 1.97 -7.59
C THR A 18 -17.23 0.47 -7.78
N LEU A 19 -17.37 -0.33 -6.72
CA LEU A 19 -17.08 -1.76 -6.75
C LEU A 19 -18.34 -2.63 -6.91
N PRO A 20 -18.19 -3.84 -7.49
CA PRO A 20 -19.28 -4.82 -7.48
C PRO A 20 -19.61 -5.27 -6.04
N PRO A 21 -20.86 -5.67 -5.76
CA PRO A 21 -21.29 -6.16 -4.44
C PRO A 21 -20.41 -7.25 -3.84
N ASP A 22 -19.88 -8.13 -4.68
CA ASP A 22 -19.09 -9.29 -4.27
C ASP A 22 -17.73 -8.93 -3.66
N TYR A 23 -17.27 -7.70 -3.90
CA TYR A 23 -15.98 -7.19 -3.41
C TYR A 23 -16.12 -6.26 -2.19
N ILE A 24 -17.36 -5.91 -1.83
CA ILE A 24 -17.65 -5.03 -0.71
C ILE A 24 -17.86 -5.91 0.51
N THR A 25 -16.91 -5.85 1.45
CA THR A 25 -17.01 -6.60 2.70
C THR A 25 -17.42 -5.68 3.85
N SER A 26 -17.93 -6.23 4.94
CA SER A 26 -18.12 -5.46 6.19
C SER A 26 -16.80 -4.93 6.75
N ILE A 27 -15.66 -5.52 6.35
CA ILE A 27 -14.30 -5.06 6.65
C ILE A 27 -13.96 -3.82 5.82
N SER A 28 -14.56 -3.59 4.66
CA SER A 28 -14.42 -2.32 3.92
C SER A 28 -14.99 -1.13 4.71
N LEU A 29 -16.07 -1.32 5.47
CA LEU A 29 -16.64 -0.28 6.35
C LEU A 29 -15.75 0.00 7.56
N PHE A 30 -15.12 -1.05 8.09
CA PHE A 30 -14.15 -1.00 9.18
C PHE A 30 -12.77 -1.29 8.60
N PHE A 31 -12.23 -0.34 7.84
CA PHE A 31 -10.83 -0.24 7.40
C PHE A 31 -9.96 -1.33 8.02
N PRO A 32 -9.32 -2.24 7.27
CA PRO A 32 -8.83 -3.49 7.83
C PRO A 32 -8.04 -3.22 9.11
N MET A 33 -8.66 -3.60 10.23
CA MET A 33 -8.21 -3.28 11.57
C MET A 33 -7.05 -4.20 11.91
N PHE A 34 -5.88 -3.95 11.32
CA PHE A 34 -4.71 -4.76 11.63
C PHE A 34 -4.28 -4.51 13.07
N PRO A 35 -3.64 -5.49 13.72
CA PRO A 35 -3.18 -5.37 15.10
C PRO A 35 -2.35 -4.10 15.35
N ALA A 36 -1.48 -3.72 14.41
CA ALA A 36 -0.66 -2.51 14.50
C ALA A 36 -1.50 -1.21 14.51
N PHE A 37 -2.54 -1.13 13.68
CA PHE A 37 -3.45 0.02 13.64
C PHE A 37 -4.25 0.15 14.94
N ASN A 38 -4.77 -0.97 15.45
CA ASN A 38 -5.48 -1.01 16.73
C ASN A 38 -4.56 -0.61 17.89
N ALA A 39 -3.33 -1.11 17.90
CA ALA A 39 -2.33 -0.74 18.88
C ALA A 39 -2.02 0.77 18.81
N ALA A 40 -1.88 1.34 17.61
CA ALA A 40 -1.68 2.77 17.44
C ALA A 40 -2.85 3.57 18.02
N ILE A 41 -4.10 3.22 17.71
CA ILE A 41 -5.27 3.91 18.28
C ILE A 41 -5.27 3.84 19.81
N VAL A 42 -5.02 2.66 20.38
CA VAL A 42 -4.98 2.47 21.83
C VAL A 42 -3.87 3.32 22.45
N MET A 43 -2.68 3.34 21.85
CA MET A 43 -1.55 4.14 22.32
C MET A 43 -1.81 5.65 22.19
N SER A 44 -2.44 6.11 21.11
CA SER A 44 -2.85 7.51 20.94
C SER A 44 -3.92 7.92 21.96
N CYS A 45 -4.83 7.02 22.31
CA CYS A 45 -5.79 7.24 23.40
C CYS A 45 -5.08 7.32 24.75
N LEU A 46 -4.12 6.43 25.01
CA LEU A 46 -3.36 6.42 26.25
C LEU A 46 -2.55 7.71 26.43
N GLU A 47 -1.85 8.17 25.39
CA GLU A 47 -1.15 9.46 25.41
C GLU A 47 -2.12 10.60 25.68
N LEU A 48 -3.25 10.65 24.96
CA LEU A 48 -4.28 11.66 25.17
C LEU A 48 -4.76 11.73 26.63
N PHE A 49 -5.10 10.58 27.24
CA PHE A 49 -5.60 10.54 28.61
C PHE A 49 -4.53 10.86 29.65
N LEU A 50 -3.30 10.40 29.44
CA LEU A 50 -2.17 10.70 30.31
C LEU A 50 -1.84 12.20 30.27
N GLU A 51 -1.73 12.77 29.08
CA GLU A 51 -1.46 14.20 28.92
C GLU A 51 -2.63 15.06 29.42
N TRP A 52 -3.87 14.64 29.22
CA TRP A 52 -5.01 15.35 29.79
C TRP A 52 -4.98 15.34 31.34
N ARG A 53 -4.49 14.25 31.94
CA ARG A 53 -4.40 14.09 33.40
C ARG A 53 -3.24 14.87 34.03
N TYR A 54 -2.11 15.00 33.34
CA TYR A 54 -0.88 15.61 33.88
C TYR A 54 -0.56 16.99 33.29
N PHE A 55 -0.96 17.27 32.04
CA PHE A 55 -0.60 18.45 31.24
C PHE A 55 -1.80 19.01 30.43
N PRO A 56 -2.89 19.42 31.08
CA PRO A 56 -4.12 19.82 30.38
C PRO A 56 -3.97 21.07 29.50
N GLU A 57 -3.00 21.95 29.78
CA GLU A 57 -2.77 23.19 29.02
C GLU A 57 -2.36 22.92 27.56
N HIS A 58 -1.63 21.83 27.29
CA HIS A 58 -1.20 21.46 25.94
C HIS A 58 -2.35 20.97 25.06
N LYS A 59 -3.40 20.37 25.66
CA LYS A 59 -4.56 19.84 24.93
C LYS A 59 -5.59 20.90 24.52
N ILE A 60 -5.48 22.13 25.03
CA ILE A 60 -6.43 23.22 24.77
C ILE A 60 -5.96 24.10 23.59
N TRP A 61 -4.96 23.65 22.82
CA TRP A 61 -4.45 24.38 21.66
C TRP A 61 -5.43 24.31 20.48
N VAL A 62 -6.44 25.17 20.53
CA VAL A 62 -7.52 25.26 19.54
C VAL A 62 -7.00 25.42 18.11
N SER A 63 -5.90 26.16 17.92
CA SER A 63 -5.25 26.32 16.62
C SER A 63 -4.69 25.00 16.07
N ALA A 64 -4.07 24.17 16.92
CA ALA A 64 -3.58 22.86 16.53
C ALA A 64 -4.73 21.92 16.17
N VAL A 65 -5.84 21.97 16.93
CA VAL A 65 -7.06 21.21 16.60
C VAL A 65 -7.61 21.60 15.23
N PHE A 66 -7.76 22.90 14.95
CA PHE A 66 -8.24 23.36 13.65
C PHE A 66 -7.28 23.00 12.51
N LEU A 67 -5.97 23.12 12.74
CA LEU A 67 -4.97 22.73 11.76
C LEU A 67 -5.05 21.23 11.45
N GLY A 68 -5.15 20.39 12.49
CA GLY A 68 -5.29 18.94 12.34
C GLY A 68 -6.57 18.56 11.59
N VAL A 69 -7.72 19.15 11.95
CA VAL A 69 -8.99 18.94 11.23
C VAL A 69 -8.90 19.39 9.78
N ALA A 70 -8.28 20.55 9.50
CA ALA A 70 -8.07 21.00 8.13
C ALA A 70 -7.18 20.02 7.34
N CYS A 71 -6.12 19.51 7.94
CA CYS A 71 -5.22 18.51 7.36
C CYS A 71 -5.94 17.17 7.08
N MET A 72 -6.80 16.73 7.99
CA MET A 72 -7.65 15.55 7.76
C MET A 72 -8.65 15.78 6.62
N ALA A 73 -9.24 16.98 6.55
CA ALA A 73 -10.21 17.32 5.51
C ALA A 73 -9.56 17.38 4.12
N THR A 74 -8.36 17.97 4.02
CA THR A 74 -7.59 17.97 2.77
C THR A 74 -7.17 16.55 2.41
N GLY A 75 -6.64 15.77 3.35
CA GLY A 75 -6.26 14.37 3.12
C GLY A 75 -7.43 13.53 2.59
N GLN A 76 -8.61 13.66 3.20
CA GLN A 76 -9.82 13.00 2.73
C GLN A 76 -10.24 13.47 1.33
N ALA A 77 -10.11 14.76 1.02
CA ALA A 77 -10.41 15.29 -0.29
C ALA A 77 -9.47 14.69 -1.36
N PHE A 78 -8.18 14.55 -1.07
CA PHE A 78 -7.22 13.88 -1.95
C PHE A 78 -7.63 12.43 -2.22
N ILE A 79 -7.93 11.65 -1.19
CA ILE A 79 -8.38 10.25 -1.34
C ILE A 79 -9.66 10.22 -2.19
N ALA A 80 -10.67 11.00 -1.84
CA ALA A 80 -11.96 10.98 -2.52
C ALA A 80 -11.89 11.48 -3.97
N MET A 81 -10.99 12.41 -4.30
CA MET A 81 -10.71 12.81 -5.69
C MET A 81 -9.96 11.71 -6.43
N SER A 82 -8.96 11.10 -5.80
CA SER A 82 -8.18 10.00 -6.36
C SER A 82 -9.06 8.81 -6.72
N CYS A 83 -9.97 8.41 -5.82
CA CYS A 83 -10.94 7.34 -6.08
C CYS A 83 -11.90 7.70 -7.22
N ARG A 84 -12.36 8.96 -7.30
CA ARG A 84 -13.26 9.41 -8.38
C ARG A 84 -12.58 9.43 -9.74
N THR A 85 -11.32 9.86 -9.79
CA THR A 85 -10.56 9.93 -11.04
C THR A 85 -10.10 8.55 -11.48
N ALA A 86 -9.69 7.69 -10.55
CA ALA A 86 -9.21 6.37 -10.88
C ALA A 86 -10.31 5.32 -11.08
N GLU A 87 -11.52 5.57 -10.57
CA GLU A 87 -12.65 4.65 -10.62
C GLU A 87 -12.21 3.23 -10.23
N ARG A 88 -12.62 2.20 -10.98
CA ARG A 88 -12.27 0.81 -10.70
C ARG A 88 -10.75 0.59 -10.62
N ASN A 89 -9.97 1.30 -11.44
CA ASN A 89 -8.50 1.17 -11.46
C ASN A 89 -7.82 1.61 -10.14
N PHE A 90 -8.55 2.27 -9.22
CA PHE A 90 -8.03 2.58 -7.89
C PHE A 90 -7.86 1.34 -6.99
N TRP A 91 -8.74 0.34 -7.15
CA TRP A 91 -8.77 -0.88 -6.33
C TRP A 91 -8.03 -2.05 -6.97
N ALA A 92 -7.33 -1.73 -8.05
CA ALA A 92 -6.70 -2.66 -8.94
C ALA A 92 -5.40 -3.14 -8.26
N SER A 93 -5.37 -4.38 -7.76
CA SER A 93 -4.09 -5.01 -7.34
C SER A 93 -3.38 -5.50 -8.59
N CYS A 94 -2.13 -5.09 -8.84
CA CYS A 94 -1.41 -5.45 -10.07
C CYS A 94 -0.59 -6.75 -9.93
N ARG A 95 -0.67 -7.42 -8.77
CA ARG A 95 -0.17 -8.80 -8.61
C ARG A 95 -0.72 -9.72 -9.70
N ASN A 96 0.19 -10.45 -10.37
CA ASN A 96 -0.09 -11.46 -11.38
C ASN A 96 -1.35 -12.24 -11.01
N MET A 97 -2.40 -12.01 -11.79
CA MET A 97 -3.60 -12.80 -11.66
C MET A 97 -3.22 -14.19 -12.18
N PRO A 98 -3.37 -15.27 -11.39
CA PRO A 98 -3.16 -16.61 -11.92
C PRO A 98 -4.06 -16.76 -13.14
N GLU A 99 -3.52 -17.33 -14.21
CA GLU A 99 -4.28 -17.60 -15.42
C GLU A 99 -5.55 -18.38 -15.06
N ASP A 100 -6.62 -18.23 -15.84
CA ASP A 100 -7.92 -18.84 -15.53
C ASP A 100 -7.82 -20.37 -15.29
N GLU A 101 -6.80 -21.02 -15.84
CA GLU A 101 -6.50 -22.44 -15.67
C GLU A 101 -5.84 -22.79 -14.32
N GLU A 102 -5.09 -21.86 -13.71
CA GLU A 102 -4.37 -22.05 -12.44
C GLU A 102 -5.06 -21.43 -11.22
N LYS A 103 -6.18 -20.73 -11.43
CA LYS A 103 -6.89 -19.99 -10.40
C LYS A 103 -7.49 -20.95 -9.35
N PRO A 104 -7.00 -20.93 -8.09
CA PRO A 104 -7.60 -21.72 -7.03
C PRO A 104 -9.09 -21.37 -6.86
N GLU A 105 -9.95 -22.34 -6.54
CA GLU A 105 -11.40 -22.09 -6.32
C GLU A 105 -11.65 -21.02 -5.23
N ASP A 106 -10.71 -20.86 -4.28
CA ASP A 106 -10.75 -19.88 -3.19
C ASP A 106 -10.03 -18.54 -3.51
N PHE A 107 -9.61 -18.30 -4.76
CA PHE A 107 -8.90 -17.08 -5.13
C PHE A 107 -9.83 -15.87 -5.21
N VAL A 108 -9.74 -15.01 -4.20
CA VAL A 108 -10.45 -13.72 -4.13
C VAL A 108 -9.55 -12.60 -4.67
N GLY A 109 -9.48 -12.45 -5.99
CA GLY A 109 -8.80 -11.34 -6.67
C GLY A 109 -9.76 -10.58 -7.57
N LEU A 110 -9.75 -9.24 -7.50
CA LEU A 110 -10.58 -8.39 -8.35
C LEU A 110 -9.95 -8.24 -9.74
N GLU A 111 -10.52 -8.93 -10.72
CA GLU A 111 -10.19 -8.69 -12.12
C GLU A 111 -10.81 -7.37 -12.56
N ILE A 112 -9.99 -6.48 -13.10
CA ILE A 112 -10.47 -5.22 -13.65
C ILE A 112 -10.27 -5.30 -15.15
N PRO A 113 -11.35 -5.47 -15.94
CA PRO A 113 -11.22 -5.48 -17.39
C PRO A 113 -10.74 -4.10 -17.87
N ASP A 114 -9.87 -4.09 -18.88
CA ASP A 114 -9.34 -2.88 -19.52
C ASP A 114 -8.63 -1.90 -18.56
N ARG A 115 -7.74 -2.40 -17.69
CA ARG A 115 -6.90 -1.52 -16.87
C ARG A 115 -6.09 -0.58 -17.75
N ARG A 116 -5.96 0.66 -17.30
CA ARG A 116 -5.24 1.73 -17.99
C ARG A 116 -4.53 2.62 -16.99
N ILE A 117 -3.40 3.18 -17.39
CA ILE A 117 -2.71 4.23 -16.64
C ILE A 117 -3.56 5.50 -16.69
N ILE A 118 -3.87 6.04 -15.52
CA ILE A 118 -4.68 7.24 -15.39
C ILE A 118 -3.75 8.43 -15.18
N GLN A 119 -3.73 9.34 -16.15
CA GLN A 119 -2.82 10.50 -16.17
C GLN A 119 -3.58 11.84 -16.05
N GLU A 120 -4.85 11.77 -15.64
CA GLU A 120 -5.78 12.90 -15.59
C GLU A 120 -5.96 13.42 -14.16
N GLY A 121 -6.42 14.66 -14.02
CA GLY A 121 -6.73 15.26 -12.73
C GLY A 121 -5.50 15.35 -11.80
N LEU A 122 -5.62 14.79 -10.58
CA LEU A 122 -4.54 14.76 -9.60
C LEU A 122 -3.36 13.88 -10.05
N TYR A 123 -3.65 12.80 -10.78
CA TYR A 123 -2.63 11.87 -11.26
C TYR A 123 -1.68 12.51 -12.28
N ARG A 124 -2.00 13.69 -12.82
CA ARG A 124 -1.05 14.43 -13.68
C ARG A 124 0.12 15.04 -12.91
N ARG A 125 0.00 15.24 -11.60
CA ARG A 125 0.99 15.96 -10.77
C ARG A 125 1.60 15.11 -9.67
N GLU A 126 0.91 14.07 -9.25
CA GLU A 126 1.28 13.17 -8.17
C GLU A 126 0.93 11.75 -8.61
N ARG A 127 1.89 10.81 -8.55
CA ARG A 127 1.65 9.41 -8.92
C ARG A 127 0.76 8.68 -7.93
N HIS A 128 0.88 8.98 -6.62
CA HIS A 128 0.08 8.35 -5.57
C HIS A 128 -0.71 9.37 -4.72
N PRO A 129 -1.73 10.04 -5.29
CA PRO A 129 -2.45 11.10 -4.60
C PRO A 129 -3.28 10.58 -3.41
N ALA A 130 -3.66 9.31 -3.44
CA ALA A 130 -4.32 8.63 -2.33
C ALA A 130 -3.39 8.47 -1.12
N TYR A 131 -2.11 8.16 -1.36
CA TYR A 131 -1.11 7.93 -0.29
C TYR A 131 -0.74 9.24 0.37
N LEU A 132 -0.56 10.29 -0.44
CA LEU A 132 -0.41 11.65 0.09
C LEU A 132 -1.62 12.04 0.96
N GLY A 133 -2.83 11.74 0.49
CA GLY A 133 -4.06 11.97 1.25
C GLY A 133 -4.10 11.19 2.57
N ALA A 134 -3.68 9.93 2.57
CA ALA A 134 -3.59 9.10 3.75
C ALA A 134 -2.56 9.63 4.76
N MET A 135 -1.39 10.06 4.29
CA MET A 135 -0.35 10.66 5.13
C MET A 135 -0.86 11.94 5.81
N LEU A 136 -1.51 12.84 5.05
CA LEU A 136 -2.14 14.04 5.60
C LEU A 136 -3.24 13.72 6.62
N TRP A 137 -4.03 12.68 6.37
CA TRP A 137 -5.09 12.25 7.26
C TRP A 137 -4.52 11.72 8.59
N GLY A 138 -3.53 10.83 8.54
CA GLY A 138 -2.92 10.25 9.75
C GLY A 138 -2.18 11.29 10.60
N VAL A 139 -1.36 12.13 9.97
CA VAL A 139 -0.68 13.25 10.64
C VAL A 139 -1.70 14.24 11.21
N GLY A 140 -2.74 14.56 10.44
CA GLY A 140 -3.81 15.46 10.86
C GLY A 140 -4.57 14.97 12.09
N ALA A 141 -4.76 13.65 12.22
CA ALA A 141 -5.42 13.05 13.38
C ALA A 141 -4.61 13.25 14.66
N GLU A 142 -3.30 12.96 14.66
CA GLU A 142 -2.45 13.14 15.84
C GLU A 142 -2.24 14.63 16.19
N VAL A 143 -2.16 15.51 15.18
CA VAL A 143 -2.14 16.97 15.38
C VAL A 143 -3.46 17.45 16.00
N ALA A 144 -4.60 16.93 15.55
CA ALA A 144 -5.91 17.29 16.11
C ALA A 144 -6.06 16.81 17.56
N LEU A 145 -5.44 15.69 17.93
CA LEU A 145 -5.38 15.18 19.30
C LEU A 145 -4.30 15.86 20.15
N CYS A 146 -3.44 16.68 19.53
CA CYS A 146 -2.27 17.28 20.16
C CYS A 146 -1.38 16.22 20.85
N ASN A 147 -1.16 15.08 20.20
CA ASN A 147 -0.33 13.97 20.70
C ASN A 147 1.07 14.03 20.06
N PRO A 148 2.05 14.73 20.65
CA PRO A 148 3.36 14.91 20.03
C PRO A 148 4.16 13.60 19.88
N PHE A 149 4.03 12.64 20.79
CA PHE A 149 4.80 11.39 20.73
C PHE A 149 4.22 10.45 19.67
N MET A 150 2.91 10.20 19.72
CA MET A 150 2.26 9.37 18.70
C MET A 150 2.26 10.02 17.32
N LEU A 151 2.31 11.36 17.21
CA LEU A 151 2.56 12.02 15.93
C LEU A 151 3.87 11.54 15.27
N LEU A 152 4.95 11.38 16.04
CA LEU A 152 6.23 10.90 15.51
C LEU A 152 6.16 9.42 15.15
N VAL A 153 5.60 8.59 16.04
CA VAL A 153 5.52 7.14 15.84
C VAL A 153 4.59 6.81 14.66
N VAL A 154 3.37 7.32 14.67
CA VAL A 154 2.39 7.12 13.60
C VAL A 154 2.88 7.75 12.31
N GLY A 155 3.46 8.95 12.36
CA GLY A 155 4.04 9.61 11.20
C GLY A 155 5.13 8.77 10.54
N PHE A 156 6.05 8.19 11.32
CA PHE A 156 7.11 7.34 10.81
C PHE A 156 6.58 6.01 10.25
N VAL A 157 5.73 5.31 11.00
CA VAL A 157 5.16 4.01 10.57
C VAL A 157 4.31 4.20 9.31
N LEU A 158 3.48 5.24 9.27
CA LEU A 158 2.65 5.55 8.11
C LEU A 158 3.50 5.90 6.90
N TRP A 159 4.54 6.72 7.07
CA TRP A 159 5.48 7.04 6.00
C TRP A 159 6.19 5.79 5.45
N ALA A 160 6.81 4.98 6.33
CA ALA A 160 7.55 3.78 5.91
C ALA A 160 6.64 2.77 5.20
N SER A 161 5.43 2.58 5.73
CA SER A 161 4.47 1.62 5.17
C SER A 161 3.87 2.08 3.84
N LEU A 162 3.60 3.38 3.66
CA LEU A 162 3.15 3.93 2.38
C LEU A 162 4.26 3.93 1.34
N LEU A 163 5.50 4.20 1.76
CA LEU A 163 6.66 4.17 0.89
C LEU A 163 6.92 2.76 0.35
N HIS A 164 6.89 1.75 1.21
CA HIS A 164 7.03 0.35 0.80
C HIS A 164 5.94 -0.06 -0.21
N VAL A 165 4.67 0.21 0.09
CA VAL A 165 3.56 -0.12 -0.80
C VAL A 165 3.62 0.65 -2.12
N ALA A 166 4.09 1.90 -2.10
CA ALA A 166 4.25 2.68 -3.32
C ALA A 166 5.35 2.12 -4.23
N LEU A 167 6.46 1.66 -3.67
CA LEU A 167 7.54 1.04 -4.42
C LEU A 167 7.08 -0.28 -5.06
N GLU A 168 6.40 -1.14 -4.31
CA GLU A 168 5.81 -2.38 -4.86
C GLU A 168 4.80 -2.07 -5.96
N GLU A 169 3.91 -1.09 -5.76
CA GLU A 169 2.91 -0.73 -6.77
C GLU A 169 3.54 -0.16 -8.04
N GLU A 170 4.60 0.65 -7.93
CA GLU A 170 5.32 1.15 -9.10
C GLU A 170 5.97 0.03 -9.89
N GLN A 171 6.59 -0.95 -9.21
CA GLN A 171 7.15 -2.14 -9.86
C GLN A 171 6.08 -2.90 -10.64
N GLU A 172 4.96 -3.22 -10.00
CA GLU A 172 3.87 -3.92 -10.67
C GLU A 172 3.33 -3.12 -11.89
N LEU A 173 3.27 -1.79 -11.79
CA LEU A 173 2.83 -0.92 -12.90
C LEU A 173 3.86 -0.84 -14.04
N TYR A 174 5.16 -0.91 -13.75
CA TYR A 174 6.21 -1.04 -14.76
C TYR A 174 6.11 -2.38 -15.49
N ASP A 175 5.88 -3.47 -14.77
CA ASP A 175 5.77 -4.80 -15.34
C ASP A 175 4.49 -4.94 -16.19
N GLU A 176 3.35 -4.40 -15.71
CA GLU A 176 2.06 -4.44 -16.41
C GLU A 176 2.01 -3.51 -17.64
N PHE A 177 2.49 -2.27 -17.53
CA PHE A 177 2.30 -1.25 -18.58
C PHE A 177 3.59 -0.80 -19.29
N LYS A 178 4.73 -1.42 -18.97
CA LYS A 178 6.04 -1.25 -19.62
C LYS A 178 6.31 0.21 -20.03
N GLY A 179 6.52 0.45 -21.33
CA GLY A 179 6.91 1.77 -21.85
C GLY A 179 5.87 2.89 -21.66
N SER A 180 4.59 2.58 -21.46
CA SER A 180 3.58 3.61 -21.21
C SER A 180 3.70 4.20 -19.81
N TYR A 181 4.07 3.38 -18.82
CA TYR A 181 4.27 3.82 -17.44
C TYR A 181 5.57 4.61 -17.28
N ALA A 182 6.65 4.17 -17.94
CA ALA A 182 7.94 4.88 -17.93
C ALA A 182 7.82 6.34 -18.43
N ASN A 183 7.01 6.57 -19.47
CA ASN A 183 6.76 7.94 -19.95
C ASN A 183 5.95 8.77 -18.93
N TYR A 184 5.02 8.14 -18.23
CA TYR A 184 4.21 8.80 -17.22
C TYR A 184 5.02 9.15 -15.97
N SER A 185 5.86 8.23 -15.49
CA SER A 185 6.69 8.41 -14.30
C SER A 185 7.76 9.49 -14.50
N ALA A 186 8.28 9.63 -15.71
CA ALA A 186 9.20 10.71 -16.08
C ALA A 186 8.56 12.11 -16.03
N LEU A 187 7.25 12.20 -16.25
CA LEU A 187 6.51 13.47 -16.30
C LEU A 187 5.83 13.85 -14.97
N THR A 188 5.67 12.89 -14.07
CA THR A 188 4.88 13.03 -12.85
C THR A 188 5.69 12.57 -11.66
N GLY A 189 5.87 13.41 -10.63
CA GLY A 189 6.61 13.05 -9.42
C GLY A 189 5.76 12.33 -8.36
N CYS A 190 6.43 11.83 -7.32
CA CYS A 190 5.79 11.36 -6.09
C CYS A 190 6.21 12.27 -4.92
N HIS A 191 5.25 12.81 -4.16
CA HIS A 191 5.55 13.70 -3.02
C HIS A 191 5.68 12.95 -1.68
N ILE A 192 5.85 11.62 -1.70
CA ILE A 192 6.22 10.86 -0.50
C ILE A 192 7.72 11.15 -0.21
N PRO A 193 8.09 11.59 1.01
CA PRO A 193 9.48 11.87 1.34
C PRO A 193 10.40 10.66 1.08
N PHE A 194 11.60 10.91 0.54
CA PHE A 194 12.62 9.90 0.21
C PHE A 194 12.24 8.87 -0.86
N PHE A 195 11.11 9.04 -1.55
CA PHE A 195 10.65 8.12 -2.57
C PHE A 195 11.69 7.90 -3.69
N ASP A 196 12.17 8.97 -4.33
CA ASP A 196 13.05 8.86 -5.50
C ASP A 196 14.38 8.16 -5.17
N SER A 197 14.97 8.46 -4.01
CA SER A 197 16.23 7.86 -3.57
C SER A 197 16.12 6.36 -3.31
N LEU A 198 14.97 5.90 -2.80
CA LEU A 198 14.73 4.50 -2.53
C LEU A 198 14.27 3.75 -3.78
N LEU A 199 13.54 4.42 -4.69
CA LEU A 199 13.22 3.86 -5.99
C LEU A 199 14.50 3.58 -6.79
N GLU A 200 15.45 4.51 -6.82
CA GLU A 200 16.74 4.32 -7.47
C GLU A 200 17.52 3.15 -6.86
N SER A 201 17.50 3.03 -5.52
CA SER A 201 18.15 1.93 -4.81
C SER A 201 17.49 0.57 -5.12
N ALA A 202 16.16 0.52 -5.13
CA ALA A 202 15.40 -0.68 -5.43
C ALA A 202 15.53 -1.10 -6.90
N ALA A 203 15.53 -0.14 -7.83
CA ALA A 203 15.76 -0.38 -9.25
C ALA A 203 17.19 -0.91 -9.50
N PHE A 204 18.19 -0.32 -8.85
CA PHE A 204 19.58 -0.80 -8.91
C PHE A 204 19.74 -2.22 -8.37
N GLN A 205 19.08 -2.55 -7.25
CA GLN A 205 19.08 -3.91 -6.70
C GLN A 205 18.46 -4.92 -7.66
N ARG A 206 17.42 -4.53 -8.39
CA ARG A 206 16.78 -5.36 -9.42
C ARG A 206 17.70 -5.59 -10.62
N GLU A 207 18.33 -4.55 -11.15
CA GLU A 207 19.32 -4.75 -12.23
C GLU A 207 20.45 -5.69 -11.80
N MET A 208 20.84 -5.70 -10.52
CA MET A 208 21.81 -6.66 -10.00
C MET A 208 21.25 -8.09 -9.87
N SER A 209 19.99 -8.27 -9.48
CA SER A 209 19.38 -9.61 -9.40
C SER A 209 19.13 -10.19 -10.78
N ASP A 210 18.57 -9.42 -11.70
CA ASP A 210 18.26 -9.88 -13.05
C ASP A 210 19.55 -10.28 -13.80
N ASN A 211 20.64 -9.50 -13.65
CA ASN A 211 21.96 -9.87 -14.19
C ASN A 211 22.59 -11.10 -13.50
N ALA A 212 22.17 -11.43 -12.28
CA ALA A 212 22.65 -12.62 -11.56
C ALA A 212 21.86 -13.85 -12.01
N GLU A 213 20.54 -13.74 -12.18
CA GLU A 213 19.69 -14.79 -12.74
C GLU A 213 20.06 -15.10 -14.20
N GLU A 214 20.30 -14.08 -15.05
CA GLU A 214 20.80 -14.28 -16.42
C GLU A 214 22.19 -14.95 -16.42
N GLN A 215 23.04 -14.66 -15.43
CA GLN A 215 24.32 -15.36 -15.29
C GLN A 215 24.12 -16.81 -14.85
N ASP A 216 23.25 -17.08 -13.88
CA ASP A 216 22.98 -18.45 -13.41
C ASP A 216 22.31 -19.28 -14.52
N GLU A 217 21.40 -18.71 -15.33
CA GLU A 217 20.83 -19.36 -16.52
C GLU A 217 21.91 -19.64 -17.59
N ASP A 218 22.79 -18.68 -17.90
CA ASP A 218 23.91 -18.89 -18.84
C ASP A 218 24.89 -19.97 -18.31
N TYR A 219 25.12 -20.01 -17.00
CA TYR A 219 25.98 -21.03 -16.36
C TYR A 219 25.33 -22.41 -16.38
N ASP A 220 24.03 -22.53 -16.08
CA ASP A 220 23.28 -23.79 -16.12
C ASP A 220 23.13 -24.29 -17.57
N GLU A 221 22.95 -23.40 -18.56
CA GLU A 221 22.93 -23.76 -19.99
C GLU A 221 24.33 -24.20 -20.49
N GLU A 222 25.42 -23.58 -20.02
CA GLU A 222 26.79 -24.07 -20.26
C GLU A 222 27.06 -25.43 -19.56
N LEU A 223 26.47 -25.66 -18.38
CA LEU A 223 26.60 -26.91 -17.64
C LEU A 223 25.77 -28.04 -18.28
N ASP A 224 24.58 -27.75 -18.80
CA ASP A 224 23.75 -28.66 -19.59
C ASP A 224 24.41 -29.02 -20.94
N GLU A 225 25.17 -28.09 -21.55
CA GLU A 225 26.02 -28.40 -22.72
C GLU A 225 27.22 -29.30 -22.35
N GLU A 226 27.73 -29.24 -21.11
CA GLU A 226 28.80 -30.12 -20.61
C GLU A 226 28.29 -31.45 -19.99
N GLU A 227 27.05 -31.51 -19.49
CA GLU A 227 26.42 -32.67 -18.82
C GLU A 227 25.45 -33.47 -19.71
N LEU A 228 25.49 -33.29 -21.04
CA LEU A 228 24.80 -34.15 -22.02
C LEU A 228 25.27 -35.63 -22.05
N ASP A 229 25.98 -36.10 -21.01
CA ASP A 229 26.43 -37.46 -20.77
C ASP A 229 26.18 -37.92 -19.31
N GLU A 230 25.05 -37.62 -18.64
CA GLU A 230 24.48 -38.48 -17.55
C GLU A 230 23.07 -38.01 -17.06
N GLU A 231 22.06 -38.89 -17.18
CA GLU A 231 20.67 -38.67 -16.74
C GLU A 231 20.49 -38.74 -15.20
N GLU A 232 19.63 -37.88 -14.61
CA GLU A 232 18.40 -38.23 -13.84
C GLU A 232 17.87 -37.02 -13.03
N GLU A 233 16.63 -36.58 -13.31
CA GLU A 233 15.89 -35.58 -12.52
C GLU A 233 15.62 -36.07 -11.09
N VAL A 234 16.09 -35.33 -10.09
CA VAL A 234 15.68 -35.47 -8.68
C VAL A 234 15.01 -34.18 -8.23
N ALA A 235 13.70 -34.23 -7.98
CA ALA A 235 12.92 -33.10 -7.46
C ALA A 235 13.41 -32.67 -6.07
N SER A 236 13.61 -31.35 -5.88
CA SER A 236 14.12 -30.71 -4.66
C SER A 236 13.04 -30.56 -3.56
N GLU A 237 13.48 -30.58 -2.30
CA GLU A 237 12.66 -30.64 -1.08
C GLU A 237 12.00 -29.31 -0.65
N ASP A 238 11.97 -28.26 -1.49
CA ASP A 238 11.52 -26.91 -1.09
C ASP A 238 9.98 -26.72 -1.07
N ASP A 239 9.21 -27.72 -1.49
CA ASP A 239 7.73 -27.70 -1.51
C ASP A 239 7.05 -27.85 -0.12
N MET A 240 7.81 -27.85 0.99
CA MET A 240 7.30 -28.20 2.32
C MET A 240 7.15 -27.05 3.33
N LEU A 241 7.01 -25.79 2.89
CA LEU A 241 6.67 -24.69 3.81
C LEU A 241 5.18 -24.31 3.76
N PRO A 242 4.47 -24.33 4.91
CA PRO A 242 3.06 -23.95 4.96
C PRO A 242 2.92 -22.44 4.74
N THR A 243 2.38 -22.05 3.59
CA THR A 243 1.94 -20.68 3.33
C THR A 243 0.66 -20.43 4.12
N TRP A 244 0.59 -19.30 4.83
CA TRP A 244 -0.57 -18.95 5.64
C TRP A 244 -1.78 -18.59 4.74
N GLU A 245 -2.56 -19.60 4.37
CA GLU A 245 -3.85 -19.46 3.70
C GLU A 245 -4.94 -19.18 4.75
N GLY A 246 -5.54 -17.99 4.70
CA GLY A 246 -6.66 -17.67 5.58
C GLY A 246 -6.99 -16.20 5.77
N VAL A 247 -6.14 -15.28 5.31
CA VAL A 247 -6.50 -13.86 5.23
C VAL A 247 -7.20 -13.60 3.90
N PRO A 248 -8.42 -13.02 3.87
CA PRO A 248 -9.09 -12.67 2.62
C PRO A 248 -8.16 -11.82 1.74
N LYS A 249 -7.75 -12.39 0.60
CA LYS A 249 -6.80 -11.77 -0.33
C LYS A 249 -7.37 -10.53 -1.06
N GLY A 250 -8.64 -10.20 -0.81
CA GLY A 250 -9.30 -8.97 -1.27
C GLY A 250 -9.59 -8.02 -0.10
N GLY A 251 -8.76 -6.98 0.02
CA GLY A 251 -9.03 -5.82 0.87
C GLY A 251 -8.15 -4.65 0.44
N ALA A 252 -8.80 -3.61 -0.07
CA ALA A 252 -8.25 -2.42 -0.71
C ALA A 252 -7.00 -1.89 -0.01
N LEU A 253 -5.89 -1.77 -0.75
CA LEU A 253 -4.67 -0.98 -0.47
C LEU A 253 -3.86 -1.31 0.81
N TRP A 254 -4.54 -1.69 1.88
CA TRP A 254 -4.05 -1.77 3.25
C TRP A 254 -3.68 -3.20 3.64
N ASN A 255 -4.26 -4.22 3.00
CA ASN A 255 -3.85 -5.62 3.16
C ASN A 255 -2.49 -5.93 2.50
N ARG A 256 -1.89 -4.96 1.77
CA ARG A 256 -0.59 -5.11 1.09
C ARG A 256 0.58 -5.24 2.07
N GLN A 257 0.48 -4.63 3.27
CA GLN A 257 1.62 -4.40 4.18
C GLN A 257 2.13 -5.61 5.00
N PHE A 258 1.48 -6.77 4.99
CA PHE A 258 1.76 -7.83 5.99
C PHE A 258 1.78 -9.26 5.43
N ARG A 259 2.16 -9.46 4.16
CA ARG A 259 2.32 -10.83 3.63
C ARG A 259 3.58 -11.54 4.09
N GLU A 260 4.61 -10.82 4.49
CA GLU A 260 5.82 -11.43 5.04
C GLU A 260 5.89 -11.23 6.56
N PRO A 261 6.15 -12.30 7.35
CA PRO A 261 6.50 -12.12 8.73
C PRO A 261 7.75 -11.25 8.79
N TRP A 262 7.73 -10.23 9.64
CA TRP A 262 8.92 -9.46 9.99
C TRP A 262 9.97 -10.44 10.54
N LEU A 263 10.83 -10.97 9.67
CA LEU A 263 12.04 -11.69 10.06
C LEU A 263 13.05 -10.63 10.48
N LEU A 264 12.81 -10.07 11.66
CA LEU A 264 13.88 -9.48 12.46
C LEU A 264 14.81 -10.63 12.84
N GLY A 265 15.83 -10.85 12.02
CA GLY A 265 17.05 -11.55 12.43
C GLY A 265 17.77 -10.78 13.53
#